data_AF-A0A0D2J4V8-F1
#
_entry.id   AF-A0A0D2J4V8-F1
#
_cell.length_a   1.000
_cell.length_b   1.000
_cell.length_c   1.000
_cell.angle_alpha   90.00
_cell.angle_beta   90.00
_cell.angle_gamma   90.00
#
_symmetry.space_group_name_H-M   'P 1'
#
loop_
_entity.id
_entity.type
_entity.pdbx_description
1 polymer ?
#
loop_
_entity_poly.entity_id
_entity_poly.type
_entity_poly.pdbx_seq_one_letter_code
_entity_poly.pdbx_strand_id
1 'polypeptide(L)' 'MAAFKYFDLDGDGHITRAELEQVLASKGDLGDAADIIKAVDQDGDGTVDYAEVMG' A
#
# COMPACT_ATOMS: atom_id res chain seq x y z
N MET A 1 4.78 12.55 0.20
CA MET A 1 4.10 11.85 1.32
C MET A 1 2.57 11.84 1.24
N ALA A 2 1.93 12.57 0.31
CA ALA A 2 0.46 12.59 0.22
C ALA A 2 -0.15 11.29 -0.33
N ALA A 3 0.55 10.59 -1.23
CA ALA A 3 0.09 9.29 -1.73
C ALA A 3 0.07 8.24 -0.62
N PHE A 4 1.10 8.20 0.23
CA PHE A 4 1.17 7.25 1.36
C PHE A 4 0.01 7.41 2.34
N LYS A 5 -0.20 8.65 2.82
CA LYS A 5 -1.34 8.99 3.69
C LYS A 5 -2.72 8.85 3.05
N TYR A 6 -2.76 8.68 1.73
CA TYR A 6 -4.01 8.44 1.02
C TYR A 6 -4.37 6.94 1.03
N PHE A 7 -3.39 6.07 1.20
CA PHE A 7 -3.55 4.62 1.30
C PHE A 7 -3.55 4.11 2.73
N ASP A 8 -2.75 4.71 3.62
CA ASP A 8 -2.74 4.47 5.06
C ASP A 8 -4.03 5.06 5.67
N LEU A 9 -5.02 4.19 5.93
CA LEU A 9 -6.36 4.59 6.33
C LEU A 9 -6.48 4.70 7.85
N ASP A 10 -5.72 3.90 8.59
CA ASP A 10 -5.71 3.92 10.04
C ASP A 10 -4.65 4.86 10.63
N GLY A 11 -3.67 5.29 9.84
CA GLY A 11 -2.63 6.24 10.21
C GLY A 11 -1.51 5.60 11.02
N ASP A 12 -1.34 4.27 10.96
CA ASP A 12 -0.31 3.56 11.72
C ASP A 12 1.10 3.67 11.10
N GLY A 13 1.17 4.15 9.86
CA GLY A 13 2.42 4.35 9.10
C GLY A 13 2.82 3.19 8.19
N HIS A 14 1.99 2.16 8.08
CA HIS A 14 2.20 0.96 7.26
C HIS A 14 0.97 0.84 6.36
N ILE A 15 1.14 0.42 5.10
CA ILE A 15 0.00 0.19 4.22
C ILE A 15 -0.20 -1.30 4.11
N THR A 16 -1.28 -1.78 4.71
CA THR A 16 -1.65 -3.19 4.57
C THR A 16 -2.26 -3.46 3.20
N ARG A 17 -2.18 -4.73 2.77
CA ARG A 17 -2.87 -5.19 1.56
C ARG A 17 -4.36 -4.85 1.56
N ALA A 18 -5.01 -4.92 2.71
CA ALA A 18 -6.43 -4.61 2.85
C ALA A 18 -6.74 -3.12 2.62
N GLU A 19 -5.89 -2.23 3.12
CA GLU A 19 -6.06 -0.78 2.93
C GLU A 19 -5.78 -0.37 1.48
N LEU A 20 -4.72 -0.93 0.89
CA LEU A 20 -4.41 -0.71 -0.52
C LEU A 20 -5.55 -1.24 -1.41
N GLU A 21 -6.05 -2.45 -1.14
CA GLU A 21 -7.21 -3.02 -1.83
C GLU A 21 -8.46 -2.18 -1.63
N GLN A 22 -8.74 -1.62 -0.45
CA GLN A 22 -9.90 -0.74 -0.25
C GLN A 22 -9.84 0.52 -1.10
N VAL A 23 -8.69 1.17 -1.12
CA VAL A 23 -8.51 2.43 -1.86
C VAL A 23 -8.54 2.17 -3.37
N LEU A 24 -7.93 1.09 -3.83
CA LEU A 24 -7.94 0.70 -5.24
C LEU A 24 -9.29 0.13 -5.68
N ALA A 25 -10.00 -0.60 -4.83
CA ALA A 25 -11.39 -0.99 -5.04
C ALA A 25 -12.28 0.24 -5.22
N SER A 26 -12.08 1.26 -4.38
CA SER A 26 -12.82 2.51 -4.48
C SER A 26 -12.50 3.28 -5.78
N LYS A 27 -11.33 3.06 -6.37
CA LYS A 27 -10.95 3.64 -7.67
C LYS A 27 -11.31 2.76 -8.87
N GLY A 28 -11.71 1.50 -8.64
CA GLY A 28 -12.02 0.52 -9.68
C GLY A 28 -10.81 -0.22 -10.24
N ASP A 29 -9.66 -0.13 -9.59
CA ASP A 29 -8.36 -0.61 -10.08
C ASP A 29 -7.78 -1.72 -9.18
N LEU A 30 -8.59 -2.75 -8.93
CA LEU A 30 -8.24 -3.89 -8.08
C LEU A 30 -7.05 -4.73 -8.60
N GLY A 31 -6.75 -4.65 -9.90
CA GLY A 31 -5.66 -5.40 -10.52
C GLY A 31 -4.28 -4.92 -10.07
N ASP A 32 -4.11 -3.60 -9.97
CA ASP A 32 -2.81 -2.99 -9.67
C ASP A 32 -2.39 -3.16 -8.21
N ALA A 33 -3.31 -3.45 -7.28
CA ALA A 33 -3.00 -3.55 -5.85
C ALA A 33 -1.93 -4.60 -5.55
N ALA A 34 -2.11 -5.80 -6.11
CA ALA A 34 -1.20 -6.91 -5.86
C ALA A 34 0.17 -6.69 -6.51
N ASP A 35 0.20 -6.05 -7.69
CA ASP A 35 1.44 -5.75 -8.40
C ASP A 35 2.19 -4.59 -7.75
N ILE A 36 1.48 -3.57 -7.24
CA ILE A 36 2.07 -2.48 -6.46
C ILE A 36 2.67 -3.03 -5.17
N ILE A 37 1.95 -3.87 -4.42
CA ILE A 37 2.52 -4.47 -3.20
C ILE A 37 3.78 -5.25 -3.56
N LYS A 38 3.74 -6.15 -4.54
CA LYS A 38 4.93 -6.90 -4.97
C LYS A 38 6.11 -6.03 -5.43
N ALA A 39 5.84 -4.86 -5.97
CA ALA A 39 6.88 -3.96 -6.45
C ALA A 39 7.55 -3.18 -5.32
N VAL A 40 6.91 -3.08 -4.16
CA VAL A 40 7.28 -2.16 -3.08
C VAL A 40 7.58 -2.90 -1.76
N ASP A 41 6.94 -4.04 -1.53
CA ASP A 41 7.23 -5.04 -0.48
C ASP A 41 8.58 -5.69 -0.76
N GLN A 42 9.64 -5.09 -0.20
CA GLN A 42 11.02 -5.51 -0.36
C GLN A 42 11.40 -6.58 0.66
N ASP A 43 10.77 -6.57 1.83
CA ASP A 43 11.05 -7.54 2.90
C ASP A 43 10.21 -8.82 2.81
N GLY A 44 9.13 -8.80 2.02
CA GLY A 44 8.26 -9.93 1.75
C GLY A 44 7.26 -10.21 2.86
N ASP A 45 6.97 -9.25 3.73
CA ASP A 45 6.04 -9.41 4.85
C ASP A 45 4.56 -9.28 4.43
N GLY A 46 4.32 -8.82 3.19
CA GLY A 46 2.99 -8.69 2.59
C GLY A 46 2.28 -7.38 2.94
N THR A 47 2.99 -6.46 3.59
CA THR A 47 2.62 -5.06 3.82
C THR A 47 3.63 -4.14 3.15
N VAL A 48 3.33 -2.84 3.10
CA VAL A 48 4.24 -1.86 2.51
C VAL A 48 4.54 -0.81 3.56
N ASP A 49 5.79 -0.81 4.03
CA ASP A 49 6.22 0.09 5.06
C ASP A 49 6.66 1.43 4.50
N TYR A 50 6.51 2.45 5.35
CA TYR A 50 7.04 3.77 5.04
C TYR A 50 8.54 3.74 4.68
N ALA A 51 9.30 2.86 5.34
CA ALA A 51 10.72 2.68 5.11
C ALA A 51 11.02 2.10 3.72
N GLU A 52 10.19 1.18 3.23
CA GLU A 52 10.37 0.53 1.92
C GLU A 52 10.11 1.47 0.75
N VAL A 53 9.25 2.48 0.95
CA VAL A 53 8.87 3.44 -0.10
C VAL A 53 9.74 4.68 -0.10
N MET A 54 10.45 4.92 1.00
CA MET A 54 11.42 6.01 1.14
C MET A 54 12.89 5.57 1.01
N GLY A 55 13.12 4.29 0.70
CA GLY A 55 14.45 3.73 0.41
C GLY A 55 15.11 4.31 -0.83
#